data_AF-A0A844EC58-F1
#
_entry.id   AF-A0A844EC58-F1
#
_cell.length_a   1.000
_cell.length_b   1.000
_cell.length_c   1.000
_cell.angle_alpha   90.00
_cell.angle_beta   90.00
_cell.angle_gamma   90.00
#
_symmetry.space_group_name_H-M   'P 1'
#
loop_
_entity.id
_entity.type
_entity.pdbx_description
1 polymer ?
#
loop_
_entity_poly.entity_id
_entity_poly.type
_entity_poly.pdbx_seq_one_letter_code
_entity_poly.pdbx_strand_id
1 'polypeptide(L)' 'MRRFKFRWLMLLGVIAVFGLIITGCGQKKAADKGPLTVATSGTLYPTSYHDQKTNKLTGFDV' A
#
# COMPACT_ATOMS: atom_id res chain seq x y z
N MET A 1 -2.65 39.16 -32.69
CA MET A 1 -2.62 38.97 -31.22
C MET A 1 -3.56 37.87 -30.67
N ARG A 2 -4.69 37.52 -31.32
CA ARG A 2 -5.63 36.51 -30.76
C ARG A 2 -5.12 35.06 -30.77
N ARG A 3 -4.29 34.66 -31.75
CA ARG A 3 -3.74 33.29 -31.84
C ARG A 3 -2.70 32.96 -30.75
N PHE A 4 -1.98 33.96 -30.24
CA PHE A 4 -0.94 33.75 -29.22
C PHE A 4 -1.56 33.54 -27.83
N LYS A 5 -2.60 34.32 -27.49
CA LYS A 5 -3.38 34.14 -26.25
C LYS A 5 -4.12 32.80 -26.24
N PHE A 6 -4.65 32.37 -27.40
CA PHE A 6 -5.36 31.09 -27.53
C PHE A 6 -4.44 29.88 -27.41
N ARG A 7 -3.23 29.96 -27.99
CA ARG A 7 -2.23 28.89 -27.88
C ARG A 7 -1.67 28.75 -26.46
N TRP A 8 -1.55 29.87 -25.74
CA TRP A 8 -1.17 29.88 -24.33
C TRP A 8 -2.29 29.37 -23.41
N LEU A 9 -3.55 29.72 -23.69
CA LEU A 9 -4.72 29.17 -22.98
C LEU A 9 -4.84 27.66 -23.16
N MET A 10 -4.62 27.13 -24.36
CA MET A 10 -4.65 25.68 -24.61
C MET A 10 -3.53 24.93 -23.89
N LEU A 11 -2.33 25.52 -23.81
CA LEU A 11 -1.20 24.95 -23.07
C LEU A 11 -1.51 24.82 -21.57
N LEU A 12 -2.11 25.85 -20.97
CA LEU A 12 -2.52 25.82 -19.57
C LEU A 12 -3.62 24.77 -19.30
N GLY A 13 -4.57 24.60 -20.23
CA GLY A 13 -5.59 23.57 -20.13
C GLY A 13 -5.01 22.15 -20.15
N VAL A 14 -4.04 21.89 -21.03
CA VAL A 14 -3.38 20.57 -21.11
C VAL A 14 -2.57 20.27 -19.85
N ILE A 15 -1.84 21.26 -19.31
CA ILE A 15 -1.06 21.08 -18.08
C ILE A 15 -1.98 20.80 -16.87
N ALA A 16 -3.13 21.46 -16.78
CA ALA A 16 -4.10 21.22 -15.72
C ALA A 16 -4.70 19.80 -15.78
N VAL A 17 -5.04 19.33 -16.99
CA VAL A 17 -5.51 17.94 -17.20
C VAL A 17 -4.41 16.94 -16.87
N PHE A 18 -3.17 17.21 -17.29
CA PHE A 18 -2.04 16.34 -16.98
C PHE A 18 -1.82 16.27 -15.47
N GLY A 19 -1.83 17.40 -14.76
CA GLY A 19 -1.69 17.45 -13.30
C GLY A 19 -2.75 16.65 -12.53
N LEU A 20 -3.99 16.62 -13.02
CA LEU A 20 -5.08 15.81 -12.45
C LEU A 20 -4.89 14.30 -12.64
N ILE A 21 -4.23 13.88 -13.72
CA ILE A 21 -3.96 12.45 -13.99
C ILE A 21 -2.89 11.91 -13.03
N ILE A 22 -1.87 12.71 -12.68
CA ILE A 22 -0.75 12.26 -11.83
C ILE A 22 -1.18 12.12 -10.35
N THR A 23 -2.14 12.91 -9.88
CA THR A 23 -2.59 12.87 -8.47
C THR A 23 -3.58 11.75 -8.17
N GLY A 24 -4.13 11.07 -9.18
CA GLY A 24 -5.16 10.03 -9.02
C GLY A 24 -4.66 8.61 -8.71
N CYS A 25 -3.38 8.32 -8.86
CA CYS A 25 -2.81 6.98 -8.64
C CYS A 25 -1.74 7.00 -7.53
N GLY A 26 -2.14 7.03 -6.26
CA GLY A 26 -1.15 7.09 -5.18
C GLY A 26 -1.50 6.44 -3.84
N GLN A 27 -2.77 6.20 -3.51
CA GLN A 27 -3.13 5.83 -2.14
C GLN A 27 -3.82 4.48 -2.06
N LYS A 28 -3.05 3.41 -2.22
CA LYS A 28 -3.43 2.08 -1.70
C LYS A 28 -2.62 1.87 -0.42
N LYS A 29 -3.09 2.39 0.70
CA LYS A 29 -2.43 2.16 2.00
C LYS A 29 -2.64 0.69 2.37
N ALA A 30 -1.58 -0.12 2.25
CA ALA A 30 -1.61 -1.51 2.70
C ALA A 30 -1.90 -1.63 4.21
N ALA A 31 -1.58 -0.58 4.97
CA ALA A 31 -1.79 -0.50 6.41
C ALA A 31 -3.26 -0.40 6.86
N ASP A 32 -4.19 -0.05 5.97
CA ASP A 32 -5.62 0.05 6.31
C ASP A 32 -6.35 -1.31 6.22
N LYS A 33 -5.64 -2.36 5.79
CA LYS A 33 -6.13 -3.73 5.77
C LYS A 33 -5.74 -4.32 7.13
N GLY A 34 -6.73 -4.82 7.90
CA GLY A 34 -6.51 -5.43 9.21
C GLY A 34 -5.49 -6.59 9.20
N PRO A 35 -5.25 -7.25 10.35
CA PRO A 35 -4.20 -8.27 10.45
C PRO A 35 -4.38 -9.39 9.43
N LEU A 36 -3.26 -9.87 8.87
CA LEU A 36 -3.23 -11.03 7.99
C LEU A 36 -3.26 -12.30 8.85
N THR A 37 -4.30 -13.12 8.66
CA THR A 37 -4.35 -14.45 9.27
C THR A 37 -3.56 -15.43 8.41
N VAL A 38 -2.56 -16.08 8.99
CA VAL A 38 -1.68 -17.07 8.33
C VAL A 38 -1.72 -18.39 9.09
N ALA A 39 -1.55 -19.51 8.38
CA ALA A 39 -1.40 -20.83 8.98
C ALA A 39 0.09 -21.18 9.13
N THR A 40 0.47 -21.72 10.28
CA THR A 40 1.85 -22.19 10.57
C THR A 40 1.83 -23.47 11.39
N SER A 41 2.95 -24.18 11.46
CA SER A 41 3.11 -25.40 12.26
C SER A 41 3.12 -25.08 13.75
N GLY A 42 2.43 -25.88 14.56
CA GLY A 42 2.37 -25.70 16.02
C GLY A 42 3.45 -26.46 16.81
N THR A 43 4.36 -27.15 16.13
CA THR A 43 5.31 -28.09 16.74
C THR A 43 6.73 -27.99 16.18
N LEU A 44 7.00 -27.02 15.30
CA LEU A 44 8.28 -26.86 14.63
C LEU A 44 9.22 -26.01 15.50
N TYR A 45 9.83 -26.63 16.51
CA TYR A 45 10.83 -25.95 17.32
C TYR A 45 12.12 -25.66 16.50
N PRO A 46 12.70 -24.45 16.54
CA PRO A 46 12.32 -23.28 17.33
C PRO A 46 11.51 -22.23 16.56
N THR A 47 11.06 -22.50 15.33
CA THR A 47 10.47 -21.50 14.44
C THR A 47 9.03 -21.17 14.81
N SER A 48 8.20 -22.17 15.10
CA SER A 48 6.81 -22.01 15.52
C SER A 48 6.35 -23.25 16.30
N TYR A 49 6.13 -23.09 17.60
CA TYR A 49 5.76 -24.19 18.50
C TYR A 49 4.92 -23.70 19.68
N HIS A 50 4.15 -24.59 20.32
CA HIS A 50 3.42 -24.25 21.54
C HIS A 50 4.32 -24.35 22.77
N ASP A 51 4.43 -23.26 23.53
CA ASP A 51 5.13 -23.27 24.82
C ASP A 51 4.41 -24.19 25.82
N GLN A 52 5.18 -25.00 26.55
CA GLN A 52 4.62 -26.02 27.43
C GLN A 52 3.93 -25.45 28.68
N LYS A 53 4.36 -24.26 29.13
CA LYS A 53 3.82 -23.64 30.36
C LYS A 53 2.55 -22.86 30.09
N THR A 54 2.50 -22.19 28.95
CA THR A 54 1.44 -21.23 28.60
C THR A 54 0.50 -21.73 27.51
N ASN A 55 0.87 -22.79 26.79
CA ASN A 55 0.16 -23.31 25.61
C ASN A 55 -0.06 -22.23 24.53
N LYS A 56 0.82 -21.23 24.47
CA LYS A 56 0.79 -20.21 23.42
C LYS A 56 1.74 -20.58 22.31
N LEU A 57 1.34 -20.32 21.07
CA LEU A 57 2.24 -20.40 19.92
C LEU A 57 3.35 -19.34 20.09
N THR A 58 4.60 -19.74 19.91
CA THR A 58 5.80 -18.92 20.06
C THR A 58 6.90 -19.43 19.13
N GLY A 59 7.95 -18.65 18.91
CA GLY A 59 9.11 -19.03 18.09
C GLY A 59 9.70 -17.84 17.36
N PHE A 60 10.60 -18.10 16.42
CA PHE A 60 11.18 -17.03 15.60
C PHE A 60 10.18 -16.39 14.64
N ASP A 61 9.21 -17.15 14.15
CA ASP A 61 8.25 -16.71 13.13
C ASP A 61 6.92 -16.19 13.72
N VAL A 62 6.77 -16.20 15.05
CA VAL A 62 5.53 -15.92 15.80
C VAL A 62 5.74 -14.77 16.77
#